data_AF-A0A9D2PHV1-F1
#
_entry.id   AF-A0A9D2PHV1-F1
#
_cell.length_a   1.000
_cell.length_b   1.000
_cell.length_c   1.000
_cell.angle_alpha   90.00
_cell.angle_beta   90.00
_cell.angle_gamma   90.00
#
_symmetry.space_group_name_H-M   'P 1'
#
loop_
_entity.id
_entity.type
_entity.pdbx_description
1 polymer ?
#
loop_
_entity_poly.entity_id
_entity_poly.type
_entity_poly.pdbx_seq_one_letter_code
_entity_poly.pdbx_strand_id
1 'polypeptide(L)'
;MILYIGASIYHILCFSLHKLIFHPEEKAVLVICDNIFSKSGMEELKADIDEADIFSRTIILHYIEGAYNNPYVLTETSDAEQIDKYIAWNEQWIEQWMAKNKLDLSQMTECNTAIDHRHFGLYLLSKKIPYQYFEDGNGLLSREQVQMEFHKKSQYASYAVTKRLHALGNSSYVTKRYANASAQVPGFYDEKMEDFNVISLFAGLKSKDKDRLLKMFHAEKITLPDAKGAPVLYLTRYVRYLQKPTIQNHHYLSAMILDLFAGDHLVVIKPHPRDFSGRYRDLFPDAVVLDKHFPSELLPFLYDGRFHKIITIGSTAIDALEEDTREIIKLEEGFEHKIDSVFEYAAAVQAVKELYPELKEEEIAAAGCLGELLDPLCRDVLGFAIPQAEEGRHYKVVLADEITGPVPEADVVLYLNTAQDFRFADRKPDIFKKMALIGVSVRSISGDSLEKAKDTAVLADAVKEEDREALERFRFQKEFSRAGLVMDVGYETREEKEYGKIMAEILWISRKKETEQNGRLCLPPRRRNVSREDVEALRQLCSVIKKEEETDENHRIRTNETE
;
A
#
# COMPACT_ATOMS: atom_id res chain seq x y z
N MET A 1 -27.90 13.98 -25.65
CA MET A 1 -27.86 12.77 -24.79
C MET A 1 -26.52 12.76 -24.08
N ILE A 2 -26.43 12.26 -22.86
CA ILE A 2 -25.17 12.24 -22.11
C ILE A 2 -24.55 10.84 -22.20
N LEU A 3 -23.24 10.77 -22.43
CA LEU A 3 -22.48 9.51 -22.44
C LEU A 3 -21.57 9.43 -21.23
N TYR A 4 -21.63 8.32 -20.49
CA TYR A 4 -20.75 8.01 -19.37
C TYR A 4 -19.94 6.74 -19.65
N ILE A 5 -18.64 6.75 -19.38
CA ILE A 5 -17.71 5.64 -19.66
C ILE A 5 -16.86 5.36 -18.41
N GLY A 6 -17.00 4.16 -17.84
CA GLY A 6 -16.31 3.80 -16.59
C GLY A 6 -15.89 2.33 -16.50
N ALA A 7 -15.13 2.00 -15.47
CA ALA A 7 -14.54 0.67 -15.26
C ALA A 7 -14.44 0.27 -13.78
N SER A 8 -15.13 0.97 -12.89
CA SER A 8 -15.18 0.69 -11.45
C SER A 8 -16.57 1.01 -10.90
N ILE A 9 -16.91 0.41 -9.75
CA ILE A 9 -18.15 0.77 -9.04
C ILE A 9 -18.13 2.22 -8.55
N TYR A 10 -16.94 2.77 -8.26
CA TYR A 10 -16.76 4.18 -7.93
C TYR A 10 -17.21 5.07 -9.10
N HIS A 11 -16.83 4.74 -10.34
CA HIS A 11 -17.28 5.52 -11.51
C HIS A 11 -18.79 5.45 -11.69
N ILE A 12 -19.40 4.27 -11.48
CA ILE A 12 -20.85 4.10 -11.58
C ILE A 12 -21.55 4.99 -10.55
N LEU A 13 -21.05 5.06 -9.31
CA LEU A 13 -21.57 5.95 -8.27
C LEU A 13 -21.42 7.42 -8.70
N CYS A 14 -20.22 7.84 -9.11
CA CYS A 14 -19.97 9.23 -9.56
C CYS A 14 -20.87 9.63 -10.73
N PHE A 15 -20.99 8.80 -11.76
CA PHE A 15 -21.83 9.09 -12.91
C PHE A 15 -23.31 9.11 -12.58
N SER A 16 -23.75 8.25 -11.66
CA SER A 16 -25.16 8.24 -11.22
C SER A 16 -25.49 9.51 -10.44
N LEU A 17 -24.60 9.93 -9.52
CA LEU A 17 -24.72 11.20 -8.81
C LEU A 17 -24.74 12.37 -9.80
N HIS A 18 -23.79 12.41 -10.72
CA HIS A 18 -23.70 13.48 -11.70
C HIS A 18 -24.94 13.55 -12.58
N LYS A 19 -25.46 12.40 -13.05
CA LYS A 19 -26.70 12.33 -13.82
C LYS A 19 -27.90 12.85 -13.03
N LEU A 20 -28.05 12.44 -11.78
CA LEU A 20 -29.19 12.83 -10.94
C LEU A 20 -29.18 14.31 -10.56
N ILE A 21 -27.99 14.91 -10.43
CA ILE A 21 -27.82 16.28 -9.96
C ILE A 21 -27.78 17.28 -11.13
N PHE A 22 -26.96 17.02 -12.14
CA PHE A 22 -26.68 18.00 -13.19
C PHE A 22 -27.49 17.79 -14.47
N HIS A 23 -27.96 16.56 -14.71
CA HIS A 23 -28.67 16.19 -15.94
C HIS A 23 -29.97 15.41 -15.66
N PRO A 24 -30.85 15.81 -14.74
CA PRO A 24 -31.95 14.96 -14.27
C PRO A 24 -32.91 14.54 -15.39
N GLU A 25 -33.14 15.40 -16.38
CA GLU A 25 -34.14 15.20 -17.45
C GLU A 25 -33.53 14.66 -18.75
N GLU A 26 -32.23 14.85 -18.97
CA GLU A 26 -31.56 14.38 -20.18
C GLU A 26 -31.49 12.86 -20.22
N LYS A 27 -31.65 12.28 -21.41
CA LYS A 27 -31.33 10.86 -21.62
C LYS A 27 -29.83 10.65 -21.49
N ALA A 28 -29.43 9.58 -20.83
CA ALA A 28 -28.04 9.19 -20.66
C ALA A 28 -27.80 7.71 -21.00
N VAL A 29 -26.63 7.43 -21.57
CA VAL A 29 -26.11 6.08 -21.81
C VAL A 29 -24.91 5.86 -20.90
N LEU A 30 -24.92 4.74 -20.17
CA LEU A 30 -23.78 4.30 -19.37
C LEU A 30 -23.08 3.13 -20.09
N VAL A 31 -21.78 3.27 -20.31
CA VAL A 31 -20.88 2.22 -20.79
C VAL A 31 -19.97 1.79 -19.65
N ILE A 32 -20.04 0.52 -19.27
CA ILE A 32 -19.21 -0.07 -18.21
C ILE A 32 -18.28 -1.15 -18.77
N CYS A 33 -17.01 -1.10 -18.39
CA CYS A 33 -16.04 -2.14 -18.70
C CYS A 33 -16.28 -3.42 -17.87
N ASP A 34 -15.98 -4.59 -18.43
CA ASP A 34 -16.25 -5.92 -17.86
C ASP A 34 -15.20 -6.45 -16.86
N ASN A 35 -14.46 -5.57 -16.18
CA ASN A 35 -13.44 -5.96 -15.19
C ASN A 35 -13.85 -5.72 -13.75
N ILE A 36 -15.09 -5.34 -13.47
CA ILE A 36 -15.54 -5.05 -12.10
C ILE A 36 -15.83 -6.36 -11.35
N PHE A 37 -16.63 -7.24 -11.95
CA PHE A 37 -17.04 -8.53 -11.40
C PHE A 37 -16.78 -9.68 -12.38
N SER A 38 -17.15 -10.91 -11.97
CA SER A 38 -17.26 -12.04 -12.90
C SER A 38 -18.29 -11.74 -13.99
N LYS A 39 -18.33 -12.56 -15.05
CA LYS A 39 -19.32 -12.40 -16.12
C LYS A 39 -20.77 -12.36 -15.59
N SER A 40 -21.14 -13.29 -14.70
CA SER A 40 -22.47 -13.30 -14.08
C SER A 40 -22.71 -12.08 -13.19
N GLY A 41 -21.71 -11.68 -12.39
CA GLY A 41 -21.83 -10.48 -11.55
C GLY A 41 -21.94 -9.18 -12.35
N MET A 42 -21.36 -9.12 -13.55
CA MET A 42 -21.56 -7.99 -14.46
C MET A 42 -22.97 -7.96 -15.06
N GLU A 43 -23.55 -9.12 -15.36
CA GLU A 43 -24.94 -9.23 -15.83
C GLU A 43 -25.93 -8.81 -14.75
N GLU A 44 -25.71 -9.23 -13.50
CA GLU A 44 -26.48 -8.81 -12.32
C GLU A 44 -26.37 -7.29 -12.10
N LEU A 45 -25.15 -6.76 -12.03
CA LEU A 45 -24.92 -5.31 -11.88
C LEU A 45 -25.62 -4.50 -12.98
N LYS A 46 -25.57 -4.97 -14.24
CA LYS A 46 -26.27 -4.29 -15.33
C LYS A 46 -27.79 -4.31 -15.12
N ALA A 47 -28.35 -5.43 -14.67
CA ALA A 47 -29.78 -5.53 -14.39
C ALA A 47 -30.18 -4.55 -13.28
N ASP A 48 -29.38 -4.45 -12.21
CA ASP A 48 -29.63 -3.51 -11.12
C ASP A 48 -29.57 -2.05 -11.58
N ILE A 49 -28.59 -1.70 -12.42
CA ILE A 49 -28.48 -0.35 -13.02
C ILE A 49 -29.68 -0.03 -13.90
N ASP A 50 -30.13 -0.99 -14.73
CA ASP A 50 -31.28 -0.81 -15.59
C ASP A 50 -32.58 -0.68 -14.77
N GLU A 51 -32.73 -1.44 -13.68
CA GLU A 51 -33.88 -1.33 -12.76
C GLU A 51 -33.90 0.00 -12.01
N ALA A 52 -32.73 0.57 -11.71
CA ALA A 52 -32.62 1.86 -11.04
C ALA A 52 -33.19 3.02 -11.88
N ASP A 53 -33.31 2.85 -13.20
CA ASP A 53 -33.88 3.83 -14.17
C ASP A 53 -33.15 5.19 -14.14
N ILE A 54 -31.86 5.19 -13.80
CA ILE A 54 -31.01 6.42 -13.78
C ILE A 54 -30.52 6.72 -15.20
N PHE A 55 -30.15 5.66 -15.92
CA PHE A 55 -29.67 5.73 -17.29
C PHE A 55 -30.73 5.14 -18.22
N SER A 56 -30.96 5.80 -19.36
CA SER A 56 -31.89 5.30 -20.38
C SER A 56 -31.40 4.03 -21.07
N ARG A 57 -30.10 3.71 -20.93
CA ARG A 57 -29.47 2.54 -21.51
C ARG A 57 -28.12 2.25 -20.84
N THR A 58 -27.90 1.01 -20.45
CA THR A 58 -26.60 0.51 -19.98
C THR A 58 -26.01 -0.48 -20.99
N ILE A 59 -24.71 -0.37 -21.27
CA ILE A 59 -24.00 -1.26 -22.22
C ILE A 59 -22.71 -1.74 -21.56
N ILE A 60 -22.47 -3.05 -21.57
CA ILE A 60 -21.20 -3.62 -21.14
C ILE A 60 -20.23 -3.60 -22.34
N LEU A 61 -19.07 -2.97 -22.13
CA LEU A 61 -17.94 -3.02 -23.05
C LEU A 61 -17.02 -4.16 -22.61
N HIS A 62 -17.04 -5.27 -23.36
CA HIS A 62 -16.15 -6.40 -23.16
C HIS A 62 -14.73 -6.08 -23.61
N TYR A 63 -14.03 -5.27 -22.82
CA TYR A 63 -12.76 -4.71 -23.25
C TYR A 63 -11.62 -5.73 -23.17
N ILE A 64 -11.76 -6.78 -22.35
CA ILE A 64 -10.83 -7.89 -22.33
C ILE A 64 -10.67 -8.46 -23.75
N GLU A 65 -11.77 -8.60 -24.49
CA GLU A 65 -11.73 -9.02 -25.89
C GLU A 65 -11.00 -7.99 -26.77
N GLY A 66 -11.28 -6.69 -26.59
CA GLY A 66 -10.58 -5.63 -27.34
C GLY A 66 -9.07 -5.58 -27.07
N ALA A 67 -8.65 -5.77 -25.83
CA ALA A 67 -7.25 -5.78 -25.42
C ALA A 67 -6.51 -7.02 -25.93
N TYR A 68 -7.10 -8.22 -25.84
CA TYR A 68 -6.46 -9.45 -26.33
C TYR A 68 -6.49 -9.59 -27.85
N ASN A 69 -7.43 -8.93 -28.54
CA ASN A 69 -7.51 -8.97 -30.01
C ASN A 69 -6.63 -7.92 -30.70
N ASN A 70 -6.01 -6.99 -29.95
CA ASN A 70 -5.07 -6.04 -30.53
C ASN A 70 -3.75 -6.76 -30.88
N PRO A 71 -3.34 -6.81 -32.17
CA PRO A 71 -2.13 -7.50 -32.58
C PRO A 71 -0.85 -6.76 -32.17
N TYR A 72 -0.97 -5.52 -31.69
CA TYR A 72 0.14 -4.70 -31.24
C TYR A 72 0.28 -4.81 -29.72
N VAL A 73 1.32 -5.51 -29.25
CA VAL A 73 1.66 -5.58 -27.83
C VAL A 73 2.70 -4.51 -27.52
N LEU A 74 2.36 -3.58 -26.64
CA LEU A 74 3.26 -2.50 -26.23
C LEU A 74 4.12 -2.92 -25.03
N THR A 75 5.39 -2.58 -25.09
CA THR A 75 6.42 -2.87 -24.08
C THR A 75 7.32 -1.65 -23.87
N GLU A 76 8.20 -1.71 -22.87
CA GLU A 76 9.16 -0.62 -22.55
C GLU A 76 10.01 -0.17 -23.74
N THR A 77 10.25 -1.05 -24.72
CA THR A 77 11.03 -0.77 -25.92
C THR A 77 10.19 -0.36 -27.12
N SER A 78 8.87 -0.22 -26.98
CA SER A 78 8.00 0.13 -28.09
C SER A 78 8.21 1.58 -28.54
N ASP A 79 8.34 1.77 -29.85
CA ASP A 79 8.51 3.10 -30.46
C ASP A 79 7.17 3.81 -30.73
N ALA A 80 7.25 5.06 -31.19
CA ALA A 80 6.06 5.87 -31.47
C ALA A 80 5.17 5.28 -32.57
N GLU A 81 5.73 4.63 -33.58
CA GLU A 81 4.97 4.03 -34.68
C GLU A 81 4.15 2.82 -34.20
N GLN A 82 4.74 2.00 -33.32
CA GLN A 82 4.03 0.88 -32.70
C GLN A 82 2.88 1.36 -31.81
N ILE A 83 3.10 2.43 -31.04
CA ILE A 83 2.05 3.03 -30.20
C ILE A 83 0.92 3.58 -31.08
N ASP A 84 1.24 4.27 -32.18
CA ASP A 84 0.24 4.83 -33.10
C ASP A 84 -0.58 3.72 -33.79
N LYS A 85 0.06 2.58 -34.13
CA LYS A 85 -0.64 1.39 -34.64
C LYS A 85 -1.59 0.78 -33.61
N TYR A 86 -1.16 0.68 -32.35
CA TYR A 86 -2.02 0.22 -31.25
C TYR A 86 -3.26 1.11 -31.10
N ILE A 87 -3.08 2.44 -31.14
CA ILE A 87 -4.15 3.43 -31.06
C ILE A 87 -5.10 3.29 -32.26
N ALA A 88 -4.58 3.26 -33.49
CA ALA A 88 -5.39 3.12 -34.70
C ALA A 88 -6.22 1.83 -34.72
N TRP A 89 -5.67 0.72 -34.22
CA TRP A 89 -6.43 -0.52 -34.05
C TRP A 89 -7.59 -0.31 -33.07
N ASN A 90 -7.32 0.31 -31.91
CA ASN A 90 -8.33 0.56 -30.89
C ASN A 90 -9.46 1.44 -31.43
N GLU A 91 -9.13 2.41 -32.29
CA GLU A 91 -10.13 3.23 -32.95
C GLU A 91 -11.10 2.41 -33.79
N GLN A 92 -10.58 1.57 -34.68
CA GLN A 92 -11.41 0.72 -35.54
C GLN A 92 -12.28 -0.23 -34.73
N TRP A 93 -11.74 -0.77 -33.64
CA TRP A 93 -12.49 -1.67 -32.77
C TRP A 93 -13.65 -0.95 -32.05
N ILE A 94 -13.41 0.25 -31.52
CA ILE A 94 -14.48 1.05 -30.90
C ILE A 94 -15.51 1.49 -31.92
N GLU A 95 -15.11 1.89 -33.14
CA GLU A 95 -16.04 2.23 -34.23
C GLU A 95 -16.97 1.06 -34.59
N GLN A 96 -16.41 -0.14 -34.76
CA GLN A 96 -17.19 -1.36 -35.00
C GLN A 96 -18.09 -1.71 -33.82
N TRP A 97 -17.58 -1.59 -32.59
CA TRP A 97 -18.36 -1.84 -31.38
C TRP A 97 -19.53 -0.86 -31.26
N MET A 98 -19.31 0.43 -31.50
CA MET A 98 -20.35 1.47 -31.50
C MET A 98 -21.42 1.18 -32.55
N ALA A 99 -21.02 0.80 -33.78
CA ALA A 99 -21.95 0.43 -34.84
C ALA A 99 -22.82 -0.77 -34.45
N LYS A 100 -22.21 -1.84 -33.93
CA LYS A 100 -22.91 -3.04 -33.44
C LYS A 100 -23.89 -2.70 -32.32
N ASN A 101 -23.51 -1.79 -31.44
CA ASN A 101 -24.32 -1.34 -30.31
C ASN A 101 -25.24 -0.16 -30.67
N LYS A 102 -25.31 0.29 -31.92
CA LYS A 102 -26.13 1.45 -32.32
C LYS A 102 -25.91 2.66 -31.40
N LEU A 103 -24.65 2.96 -31.10
CA LEU A 103 -24.24 4.12 -30.32
C LEU A 103 -23.67 5.15 -31.28
N ASP A 104 -24.32 6.31 -31.38
CA ASP A 104 -23.93 7.41 -32.28
C ASP A 104 -23.50 8.62 -31.46
N LEU A 105 -22.21 8.96 -31.54
CA LEU A 105 -21.64 10.07 -30.80
C LEU A 105 -22.14 11.44 -31.27
N SER A 106 -22.67 11.56 -32.50
CA SER A 106 -23.24 12.82 -32.99
C SER A 106 -24.51 13.25 -32.24
N GLN A 107 -25.14 12.31 -31.52
CA GLN A 107 -26.31 12.56 -30.67
C GLN A 107 -25.92 12.93 -29.22
N MET A 108 -24.62 12.87 -28.91
CA MET A 108 -24.11 13.16 -27.57
C MET A 108 -23.82 14.65 -27.44
N THR A 109 -24.40 15.27 -26.42
CA THR A 109 -24.16 16.66 -26.06
C THR A 109 -23.01 16.79 -25.09
N GLU A 110 -22.69 15.71 -24.38
CA GLU A 110 -21.64 15.63 -23.38
C GLU A 110 -21.10 14.20 -23.30
N CYS A 111 -19.77 14.07 -23.25
CA CYS A 111 -19.08 12.81 -23.01
C CYS A 111 -18.32 12.91 -21.68
N ASN A 112 -18.46 11.89 -20.84
CA ASN A 112 -17.85 11.79 -19.53
C ASN A 112 -17.06 10.48 -19.43
N THR A 113 -15.83 10.54 -18.96
CA THR A 113 -15.01 9.33 -18.76
C THR A 113 -14.08 9.48 -17.56
N ALA A 114 -13.84 8.39 -16.85
CA ALA A 114 -12.79 8.31 -15.83
C ALA A 114 -11.54 7.55 -16.32
N ILE A 115 -11.58 7.06 -17.56
CA ILE A 115 -10.55 6.15 -18.13
C ILE A 115 -10.20 6.54 -19.57
N ASP A 116 -9.85 7.81 -19.78
CA ASP A 116 -9.40 8.36 -21.07
C ASP A 116 -8.15 7.67 -21.67
N HIS A 117 -7.37 6.98 -20.84
CA HIS A 117 -6.21 6.19 -21.23
C HIS A 117 -6.55 4.78 -21.74
N ARG A 118 -7.84 4.40 -21.84
CA ARG A 118 -8.28 3.06 -22.27
C ARG A 118 -9.43 3.07 -23.26
N HIS A 119 -9.39 2.14 -24.20
CA HIS A 119 -10.53 1.71 -25.02
C HIS A 119 -11.39 2.84 -25.55
N PHE A 120 -12.60 3.02 -25.00
CA PHE A 120 -13.51 4.07 -25.44
C PHE A 120 -13.00 5.46 -25.03
N GLY A 121 -12.47 5.61 -23.81
CA GLY A 121 -11.82 6.86 -23.41
C GLY A 121 -10.64 7.22 -24.32
N LEU A 122 -9.81 6.22 -24.67
CA LEU A 122 -8.73 6.37 -25.65
C LEU A 122 -9.25 6.81 -27.01
N TYR A 123 -10.38 6.26 -27.45
CA TYR A 123 -11.01 6.66 -28.70
C TYR A 123 -11.45 8.13 -28.68
N LEU A 124 -12.08 8.60 -27.60
CA LEU A 124 -12.43 10.02 -27.47
C LEU A 124 -11.17 10.90 -27.58
N LEU A 125 -10.12 10.50 -26.87
CA LEU A 125 -8.85 11.20 -26.83
C LEU A 125 -8.16 11.25 -28.20
N SER A 126 -8.06 10.12 -28.91
CA SER A 126 -7.37 10.03 -30.20
C SER A 126 -8.13 10.72 -31.33
N LYS A 127 -9.48 10.66 -31.29
CA LYS A 127 -10.36 11.39 -32.22
C LYS A 127 -10.57 12.86 -31.84
N LYS A 128 -9.94 13.33 -30.76
CA LYS A 128 -9.99 14.74 -30.31
C LYS A 128 -11.42 15.20 -29.99
N ILE A 129 -12.26 14.29 -29.52
CA ILE A 129 -13.63 14.57 -29.13
C ILE A 129 -13.57 15.21 -27.74
N PRO A 130 -14.16 16.40 -27.50
CA PRO A 130 -14.17 17.01 -26.17
C PRO A 130 -14.93 16.16 -25.14
N TYR A 131 -14.39 16.06 -23.93
CA TYR A 131 -15.03 15.30 -22.84
C TYR A 131 -14.71 15.89 -21.46
N GLN A 132 -15.50 15.49 -20.47
CA GLN A 132 -15.27 15.78 -19.05
C GLN A 132 -14.62 14.55 -18.42
N TYR A 133 -13.57 14.79 -17.64
CA TYR A 133 -12.81 13.75 -16.95
C TYR A 133 -13.30 13.62 -15.51
N PHE A 134 -13.42 12.40 -15.01
CA PHE A 134 -13.62 12.12 -13.58
C PHE A 134 -12.35 11.48 -13.05
N GLU A 135 -11.93 11.83 -11.83
CA GLU A 135 -10.83 11.11 -11.20
C GLU A 135 -11.14 9.60 -11.04
N ASP A 136 -10.13 8.75 -11.26
CA ASP A 136 -10.28 7.28 -11.23
C ASP A 136 -10.55 6.74 -9.80
N GLY A 137 -10.30 7.58 -8.80
CA GLY A 137 -10.49 7.32 -7.38
C GLY A 137 -10.29 8.59 -6.57
N ASN A 138 -10.87 8.63 -5.37
CA ASN A 138 -10.84 9.81 -4.50
C ASN A 138 -9.40 10.32 -4.25
N GLY A 139 -9.12 11.57 -4.59
CA GLY A 139 -7.80 12.19 -4.39
C GLY A 139 -6.75 11.83 -5.45
N LEU A 140 -7.10 11.11 -6.52
CA LEU A 140 -6.12 10.65 -7.52
C LEU A 140 -5.76 11.69 -8.57
N LEU A 141 -6.55 12.74 -8.73
CA LEU A 141 -6.25 13.77 -9.73
C LEU A 141 -4.90 14.44 -9.47
N SER A 142 -4.61 14.79 -8.22
CA SER A 142 -3.32 15.39 -7.82
C SER A 142 -2.19 14.39 -7.64
N ARG A 143 -2.46 13.08 -7.81
CA ARG A 143 -1.52 11.98 -7.57
C ARG A 143 -1.27 11.17 -8.84
N GLU A 144 -1.23 11.82 -10.00
CA GLU A 144 -1.02 11.20 -11.32
C GLU A 144 0.19 10.23 -11.34
N GLN A 145 1.29 10.58 -10.66
CA GLN A 145 2.48 9.75 -10.63
C GLN A 145 2.22 8.34 -10.09
N VAL A 146 1.31 8.19 -9.11
CA VAL A 146 0.89 6.89 -8.58
C VAL A 146 0.25 6.05 -9.69
N GLN A 147 -0.66 6.66 -10.46
CA GLN A 147 -1.32 6.00 -11.58
C GLN A 147 -0.32 5.65 -12.69
N MET A 148 0.63 6.54 -12.98
CA MET A 148 1.66 6.32 -14.00
C MET A 148 2.60 5.17 -13.66
N GLU A 149 3.06 5.09 -12.42
CA GLU A 149 3.90 3.96 -11.96
C GLU A 149 3.13 2.65 -12.00
N PHE A 150 1.86 2.65 -11.57
CA PHE A 150 0.99 1.48 -11.68
C PHE A 150 0.84 1.02 -13.14
N HIS A 151 0.52 1.96 -14.05
CA HIS A 151 0.39 1.64 -15.48
C HIS A 151 1.70 1.13 -16.07
N LYS A 152 2.84 1.73 -15.72
CA LYS A 152 4.14 1.29 -16.23
C LYS A 152 4.43 -0.16 -15.84
N LYS A 153 4.20 -0.52 -14.58
CA LYS A 153 4.47 -1.86 -14.05
C LYS A 153 3.47 -2.92 -14.52
N SER A 154 2.19 -2.57 -14.58
CA SER A 154 1.12 -3.57 -14.70
C SER A 154 0.37 -3.54 -16.03
N GLN A 155 0.36 -2.39 -16.71
CA GLN A 155 -0.51 -2.13 -17.87
C GLN A 155 0.20 -1.19 -18.86
N TYR A 156 1.33 -1.64 -19.39
CA TYR A 156 2.24 -0.79 -20.14
C TYR A 156 1.57 -0.06 -21.33
N ALA A 157 0.60 -0.68 -22.00
CA ALA A 157 -0.15 -0.01 -23.07
C ALA A 157 -0.86 1.27 -22.58
N SER A 158 -1.45 1.25 -21.38
CA SER A 158 -2.05 2.44 -20.76
C SER A 158 -1.00 3.50 -20.43
N TYR A 159 0.18 3.10 -19.97
CA TYR A 159 1.30 4.03 -19.72
C TYR A 159 1.77 4.69 -21.02
N ALA A 160 1.98 3.91 -22.08
CA ALA A 160 2.42 4.39 -23.39
C ALA A 160 1.39 5.34 -24.01
N VAL A 161 0.10 4.99 -23.96
CA VAL A 161 -1.01 5.85 -24.41
C VAL A 161 -1.05 7.15 -23.62
N THR A 162 -0.90 7.09 -22.29
CA THR A 162 -0.91 8.28 -21.43
C THR A 162 0.21 9.23 -21.80
N LYS A 163 1.45 8.72 -21.98
CA LYS A 163 2.58 9.53 -22.45
C LYS A 163 2.36 10.10 -23.85
N ARG A 164 1.80 9.30 -24.77
CA ARG A 164 1.63 9.66 -26.17
C ARG A 164 0.54 10.71 -26.41
N LEU A 165 -0.57 10.61 -25.67
CA LEU A 165 -1.79 11.40 -25.90
C LEU A 165 -2.15 12.34 -24.74
N HIS A 166 -1.33 12.41 -23.70
CA HIS A 166 -1.59 13.20 -22.49
C HIS A 166 -2.92 12.80 -21.81
N ALA A 167 -3.11 11.51 -21.58
CA ALA A 167 -4.30 10.98 -20.89
C ALA A 167 -4.26 11.29 -19.37
N LEU A 168 -5.11 10.62 -18.57
CA LEU A 168 -5.33 10.86 -17.14
C LEU A 168 -5.88 12.26 -16.87
N GLY A 169 -6.72 12.75 -17.78
CA GLY A 169 -7.33 14.06 -17.67
C GLY A 169 -6.42 15.20 -18.14
N ASN A 170 -5.19 14.96 -18.56
CA ASN A 170 -4.22 16.03 -18.90
C ASN A 170 -4.37 16.63 -20.29
N SER A 171 -5.18 16.02 -21.15
CA SER A 171 -5.32 16.45 -22.54
C SER A 171 -5.99 17.81 -22.68
N SER A 172 -5.66 18.54 -23.74
CA SER A 172 -6.33 19.80 -24.08
C SER A 172 -7.81 19.62 -24.45
N TYR A 173 -8.23 18.40 -24.81
CA TYR A 173 -9.63 18.06 -25.11
C TYR A 173 -10.49 17.83 -23.87
N VAL A 174 -9.88 17.77 -22.68
CA VAL A 174 -10.60 17.76 -21.41
C VAL A 174 -11.15 19.15 -21.15
N THR A 175 -12.47 19.28 -21.09
CA THR A 175 -13.15 20.56 -20.87
C THR A 175 -13.40 20.85 -19.39
N LYS A 176 -13.50 19.80 -18.58
CA LYS A 176 -13.73 19.85 -17.14
C LYS A 176 -13.18 18.60 -16.45
N ARG A 177 -12.80 18.71 -15.19
CA ARG A 177 -12.34 17.61 -14.32
C ARG A 177 -13.18 17.56 -13.05
N TYR A 178 -13.87 16.47 -12.79
CA TYR A 178 -14.54 16.24 -11.52
C TYR A 178 -13.63 15.47 -10.59
N ALA A 179 -13.33 16.07 -9.44
CA ALA A 179 -12.52 15.45 -8.40
C ALA A 179 -12.91 16.00 -7.03
N ASN A 180 -12.76 15.20 -5.98
CA ASN A 180 -12.99 15.67 -4.63
C ASN A 180 -11.88 16.63 -4.21
N ALA A 181 -12.20 17.92 -4.08
CA ALA A 181 -11.20 18.96 -3.84
C ALA A 181 -10.50 18.76 -2.47
N SER A 182 -11.23 18.31 -1.45
CA SER A 182 -10.67 18.13 -0.10
C SER A 182 -9.77 16.90 0.02
N ALA A 183 -9.85 15.95 -0.92
CA ALA A 183 -9.02 14.74 -0.93
C ALA A 183 -7.70 14.90 -1.71
N GLN A 184 -7.51 16.03 -2.40
CA GLN A 184 -6.28 16.31 -3.15
C GLN A 184 -5.14 16.69 -2.20
N VAL A 185 -3.90 16.58 -2.70
CA VAL A 185 -2.72 16.99 -1.90
C VAL A 185 -2.78 18.50 -1.56
N PRO A 186 -2.31 18.92 -0.37
CA PRO A 186 -2.33 20.33 0.01
C PRO A 186 -1.67 21.23 -1.03
N GLY A 187 -2.36 22.32 -1.39
CA GLY A 187 -1.86 23.30 -2.38
C GLY A 187 -2.11 22.92 -3.84
N PHE A 188 -2.74 21.77 -4.12
CA PHE A 188 -3.14 21.42 -5.49
C PHE A 188 -4.21 22.39 -6.03
N TYR A 189 -4.05 22.80 -7.29
CA TYR A 189 -4.99 23.64 -8.00
C TYR A 189 -5.03 23.25 -9.48
N ASP A 190 -6.24 23.19 -10.04
CA ASP A 190 -6.49 22.95 -11.45
C ASP A 190 -7.67 23.80 -11.89
N GLU A 191 -7.47 24.65 -12.90
CA GLU A 191 -8.47 25.62 -13.37
C GLU A 191 -9.73 24.98 -13.99
N LYS A 192 -9.64 23.73 -14.44
CA LYS A 192 -10.77 22.98 -15.01
C LYS A 192 -11.43 22.07 -13.99
N MET A 193 -10.94 22.03 -12.75
CA MET A 193 -11.48 21.17 -11.71
C MET A 193 -12.77 21.74 -11.11
N GLU A 194 -13.78 20.90 -11.02
CA GLU A 194 -14.98 21.14 -10.22
C GLU A 194 -15.02 20.16 -9.05
N ASP A 195 -15.33 20.68 -7.87
CA ASP A 195 -15.44 19.86 -6.67
C ASP A 195 -16.55 18.83 -6.82
N PHE A 196 -16.19 17.56 -6.64
CA PHE A 196 -17.06 16.42 -6.76
C PHE A 196 -16.87 15.47 -5.56
N ASN A 197 -17.23 15.96 -4.38
CA ASN A 197 -17.23 15.13 -3.17
C ASN A 197 -18.47 14.21 -3.15
N VAL A 198 -18.25 12.93 -3.46
CA VAL A 198 -19.29 11.88 -3.55
C VAL A 198 -20.16 11.80 -2.30
N ILE A 199 -19.57 11.92 -1.10
CA ILE A 199 -20.29 11.80 0.17
C ILE A 199 -21.22 13.00 0.36
N SER A 200 -20.70 14.22 0.17
CA SER A 200 -21.49 15.44 0.27
C SER A 200 -22.63 15.48 -0.76
N LEU A 201 -22.35 15.08 -2.01
CA LEU A 201 -23.34 15.02 -3.08
C LEU A 201 -24.42 13.97 -2.79
N PHE A 202 -24.03 12.77 -2.33
CA PHE A 202 -24.98 11.73 -1.94
C PHE A 202 -25.85 12.19 -0.77
N ALA A 203 -25.27 12.81 0.25
CA ALA A 203 -26.00 13.37 1.39
C ALA A 203 -27.03 14.43 0.98
N GLY A 204 -26.73 15.21 -0.07
CA GLY A 204 -27.63 16.23 -0.63
C GLY A 204 -28.78 15.70 -1.50
N LEU A 205 -28.77 14.42 -1.90
CA LEU A 205 -29.81 13.86 -2.76
C LEU A 205 -31.19 13.78 -2.07
N LYS A 206 -32.24 13.84 -2.90
CA LYS A 206 -33.61 13.55 -2.48
C LYS A 206 -33.73 12.09 -2.01
N SER A 207 -34.58 11.82 -1.01
CA SER A 207 -34.76 10.47 -0.45
C SER A 207 -35.01 9.41 -1.54
N LYS A 208 -35.92 9.71 -2.49
CA LYS A 208 -36.23 8.80 -3.60
C LYS A 208 -34.98 8.39 -4.39
N ASP A 209 -34.07 9.33 -4.66
CA ASP A 209 -32.87 9.06 -5.44
C ASP A 209 -31.78 8.37 -4.62
N LYS A 210 -31.69 8.67 -3.31
CA LYS A 210 -30.88 7.89 -2.36
C LYS A 210 -31.33 6.43 -2.34
N ASP A 211 -32.63 6.19 -2.16
CA ASP A 211 -33.20 4.83 -2.08
C ASP A 211 -32.94 4.05 -3.37
N ARG A 212 -33.04 4.72 -4.54
CA ARG A 212 -32.70 4.12 -5.83
C ARG A 212 -31.23 3.70 -5.91
N LEU A 213 -30.31 4.58 -5.52
CA LEU A 213 -28.87 4.28 -5.53
C LEU A 213 -28.50 3.18 -4.54
N LEU A 214 -29.03 3.22 -3.32
CA LEU A 214 -28.79 2.20 -2.31
C LEU A 214 -29.28 0.83 -2.78
N LYS A 215 -30.49 0.78 -3.36
CA LYS A 215 -31.04 -0.45 -3.94
C LYS A 215 -30.18 -0.96 -5.11
N MET A 216 -29.76 -0.09 -6.02
CA MET A 216 -28.92 -0.45 -7.17
C MET A 216 -27.59 -1.13 -6.76
N PHE A 217 -27.05 -0.78 -5.60
CA PHE A 217 -25.81 -1.34 -5.08
C PHE A 217 -25.99 -2.44 -4.03
N HIS A 218 -27.23 -2.86 -3.75
CA HIS A 218 -27.56 -3.75 -2.61
C HIS A 218 -26.96 -3.24 -1.28
N ALA A 219 -26.97 -1.91 -1.12
CA ALA A 219 -26.34 -1.21 -0.01
C ALA A 219 -27.35 -1.08 1.15
N GLU A 220 -27.37 -2.10 2.02
CA GLU A 220 -28.27 -2.18 3.16
C GLU A 220 -27.68 -1.60 4.45
N LYS A 221 -28.55 -1.18 5.37
CA LYS A 221 -28.12 -0.73 6.72
C LYS A 221 -27.35 -1.84 7.43
N ILE A 222 -26.18 -1.50 7.93
CA ILE A 222 -25.27 -2.39 8.63
C ILE A 222 -25.61 -2.38 10.11
N THR A 223 -26.03 -3.54 10.62
CA THR A 223 -26.16 -3.78 12.06
C THR A 223 -24.99 -4.65 12.50
N LEU A 224 -24.22 -4.15 13.47
CA LEU A 224 -23.10 -4.88 14.03
C LEU A 224 -23.51 -5.52 15.38
N PRO A 225 -22.92 -6.66 15.76
CA PRO A 225 -23.14 -7.25 17.07
C PRO A 225 -22.66 -6.31 18.17
N ASP A 226 -23.30 -6.40 19.34
CA ASP A 226 -22.86 -5.66 20.54
C ASP A 226 -21.43 -6.09 20.89
N ALA A 227 -20.50 -5.16 20.75
CA ALA A 227 -19.09 -5.37 21.00
C ALA A 227 -18.54 -4.27 21.92
N LYS A 228 -17.36 -4.53 22.51
CA LYS A 228 -16.68 -3.57 23.37
C LYS A 228 -16.10 -2.44 22.51
N GLY A 229 -16.71 -1.26 22.59
CA GLY A 229 -16.23 -0.06 21.90
C GLY A 229 -16.54 -0.04 20.40
N ALA A 230 -16.03 0.98 19.71
CA ALA A 230 -16.23 1.15 18.28
C ALA A 230 -15.46 0.07 17.48
N PRO A 231 -15.99 -0.45 16.36
CA PRO A 231 -15.34 -1.47 15.56
C PRO A 231 -14.13 -0.93 14.77
N VAL A 232 -13.26 -1.82 14.32
CA VAL A 232 -12.18 -1.53 13.37
C VAL A 232 -12.59 -1.99 11.98
N LEU A 233 -12.53 -1.09 11.00
CA LEU A 233 -12.82 -1.42 9.60
C LEU A 233 -11.52 -1.74 8.86
N TYR A 234 -11.48 -2.90 8.21
CA TYR A 234 -10.41 -3.28 7.29
C TYR A 234 -10.91 -3.23 5.85
N LEU A 235 -10.40 -2.26 5.10
CA LEU A 235 -10.60 -2.16 3.65
C LEU A 235 -9.52 -2.97 2.95
N THR A 236 -9.94 -4.05 2.32
CA THR A 236 -8.99 -4.91 1.58
C THR A 236 -8.69 -4.31 0.21
N ARG A 237 -7.53 -4.65 -0.36
CA ARG A 237 -7.17 -4.37 -1.75
C ARG A 237 -7.07 -5.67 -2.51
N TYR A 238 -7.38 -5.64 -3.81
CA TYR A 238 -7.14 -6.79 -4.68
C TYR A 238 -5.67 -6.83 -5.12
N VAL A 239 -4.92 -7.79 -4.59
CA VAL A 239 -3.47 -7.92 -4.82
C VAL A 239 -3.21 -8.90 -5.98
N ARG A 240 -3.52 -8.51 -7.23
CA ARG A 240 -3.25 -9.38 -8.41
C ARG A 240 -1.78 -9.42 -8.83
N TYR A 241 -1.00 -8.40 -8.45
CA TYR A 241 0.23 -8.02 -9.15
C TYR A 241 1.53 -8.34 -8.42
N LEU A 242 1.47 -8.83 -7.18
CA LEU A 242 2.62 -9.54 -6.63
C LEU A 242 2.83 -10.77 -7.53
N GLN A 243 4.07 -11.11 -7.85
CA GLN A 243 4.32 -12.34 -8.60
C GLN A 243 3.92 -13.53 -7.71
N LYS A 244 2.69 -14.04 -7.90
CA LYS A 244 2.05 -15.13 -7.15
C LYS A 244 1.81 -14.87 -5.64
N PRO A 245 0.93 -13.95 -5.21
CA PRO A 245 0.42 -14.02 -3.85
C PRO A 245 -0.49 -15.24 -3.79
N THR A 246 -0.07 -16.26 -3.06
CA THR A 246 -0.94 -17.39 -2.74
C THR A 246 -2.08 -16.88 -1.84
N ILE A 247 -3.20 -17.60 -1.79
CA ILE A 247 -4.27 -17.31 -0.82
C ILE A 247 -3.70 -17.30 0.62
N GLN A 248 -2.66 -18.10 0.88
CA GLN A 248 -1.93 -18.12 2.14
C GLN A 248 -1.21 -16.80 2.43
N ASN A 249 -0.51 -16.21 1.45
CA ASN A 249 0.13 -14.91 1.64
C ASN A 249 -0.89 -13.79 1.88
N HIS A 250 -2.01 -13.82 1.15
CA HIS A 250 -3.10 -12.88 1.36
C HIS A 250 -3.69 -12.99 2.76
N HIS A 251 -3.93 -14.22 3.23
CA HIS A 251 -4.36 -14.48 4.59
C HIS A 251 -3.34 -13.96 5.61
N TYR A 252 -2.06 -14.27 5.41
CA TYR A 252 -0.98 -13.84 6.31
C TYR A 252 -0.92 -12.31 6.44
N LEU A 253 -0.93 -11.59 5.31
CA LEU A 253 -0.93 -10.13 5.28
C LEU A 253 -2.11 -9.54 6.05
N SER A 254 -3.33 -10.00 5.77
CA SER A 254 -4.53 -9.52 6.48
C SER A 254 -4.48 -9.87 7.97
N ALA A 255 -4.06 -11.07 8.34
CA ALA A 255 -3.96 -11.51 9.72
C ALA A 255 -2.96 -10.67 10.53
N MET A 256 -1.76 -10.44 9.98
CA MET A 256 -0.73 -9.62 10.61
C MET A 256 -1.20 -8.18 10.84
N ILE A 257 -1.82 -7.56 9.84
CA ILE A 257 -2.33 -6.18 9.96
C ILE A 257 -3.40 -6.09 11.05
N LEU A 258 -4.31 -7.07 11.12
CA LEU A 258 -5.33 -7.11 12.15
C LEU A 258 -4.73 -7.37 13.54
N ASP A 259 -3.76 -8.28 13.68
CA ASP A 259 -3.06 -8.51 14.96
C ASP A 259 -2.25 -7.29 15.43
N LEU A 260 -1.76 -6.45 14.50
CA LEU A 260 -1.05 -5.23 14.85
C LEU A 260 -1.96 -4.13 15.35
N PHE A 261 -3.09 -3.91 14.66
CA PHE A 261 -3.80 -2.63 14.78
C PHE A 261 -5.27 -2.76 15.20
N ALA A 262 -5.87 -3.95 15.14
CA ALA A 262 -7.28 -4.13 15.54
C ALA A 262 -7.44 -4.30 17.06
N GLY A 263 -6.43 -4.85 17.74
CA GLY A 263 -6.52 -5.19 19.16
C GLY A 263 -7.72 -6.10 19.46
N ASP A 264 -8.44 -5.80 20.55
CA ASP A 264 -9.65 -6.52 20.98
C ASP A 264 -10.95 -6.00 20.35
N HIS A 265 -10.85 -5.07 19.38
CA HIS A 265 -12.04 -4.50 18.74
C HIS A 265 -12.70 -5.50 17.79
N LEU A 266 -14.02 -5.38 17.63
CA LEU A 266 -14.73 -6.08 16.56
C LEU A 266 -14.14 -5.66 15.22
N VAL A 267 -13.74 -6.65 14.42
CA VAL A 267 -13.23 -6.43 13.06
C VAL A 267 -14.41 -6.47 12.09
N VAL A 268 -14.52 -5.43 11.26
CA VAL A 268 -15.41 -5.35 10.12
C VAL A 268 -14.56 -5.36 8.86
N ILE A 269 -14.77 -6.29 7.95
CA ILE A 269 -13.99 -6.41 6.72
C ILE A 269 -14.88 -6.01 5.55
N LYS A 270 -14.40 -5.06 4.73
CA LYS A 270 -15.00 -4.72 3.43
C LYS A 270 -14.10 -5.26 2.31
N PRO A 271 -14.49 -6.37 1.66
CA PRO A 271 -13.72 -6.91 0.56
C PRO A 271 -13.69 -5.95 -0.65
N HIS A 272 -12.57 -5.92 -1.37
CA HIS A 272 -12.46 -5.22 -2.64
C HIS A 272 -13.42 -5.86 -3.67
N PRO A 273 -14.09 -5.10 -4.56
CA PRO A 273 -15.05 -5.66 -5.53
C PRO A 273 -14.46 -6.77 -6.42
N ARG A 274 -13.19 -6.57 -6.83
CA ARG A 274 -12.39 -7.52 -7.61
C ARG A 274 -11.72 -8.63 -6.80
N ASP A 275 -11.92 -8.68 -5.49
CA ASP A 275 -11.42 -9.80 -4.69
C ASP A 275 -12.27 -11.05 -4.97
N PHE A 276 -11.64 -12.01 -5.65
CA PHE A 276 -12.26 -13.29 -6.01
C PHE A 276 -12.01 -14.39 -4.96
N SER A 277 -11.17 -14.14 -3.95
CA SER A 277 -10.94 -15.12 -2.89
C SER A 277 -12.24 -15.39 -2.13
N GLY A 278 -13.01 -14.33 -1.82
CA GLY A 278 -14.31 -14.42 -1.14
C GLY A 278 -14.28 -15.08 0.24
N ARG A 279 -13.08 -15.33 0.78
CA ARG A 279 -12.85 -16.27 1.88
C ARG A 279 -12.73 -15.65 3.25
N TYR A 280 -12.88 -14.33 3.39
CA TYR A 280 -12.68 -13.65 4.68
C TYR A 280 -13.54 -14.19 5.81
N ARG A 281 -14.75 -14.70 5.53
CA ARG A 281 -15.61 -15.33 6.55
C ARG A 281 -15.01 -16.62 7.11
N ASP A 282 -14.31 -17.38 6.27
CA ASP A 282 -13.62 -18.61 6.69
C ASP A 282 -12.29 -18.29 7.38
N LEU A 283 -11.60 -17.23 6.92
CA LEU A 283 -10.29 -16.82 7.46
C LEU A 283 -10.43 -16.13 8.82
N PHE A 284 -11.48 -15.33 9.00
CA PHE A 284 -11.72 -14.52 10.19
C PHE A 284 -13.16 -14.75 10.68
N PRO A 285 -13.45 -15.88 11.33
CA PRO A 285 -14.80 -16.23 11.78
C PRO A 285 -15.33 -15.30 12.89
N ASP A 286 -14.45 -14.56 13.55
CA ASP A 286 -14.75 -13.51 14.53
C ASP A 286 -15.10 -12.16 13.90
N ALA A 287 -14.90 -11.99 12.58
CA ALA A 287 -15.12 -10.74 11.87
C ALA A 287 -16.49 -10.66 11.19
N VAL A 288 -17.02 -9.44 11.06
CA VAL A 288 -18.18 -9.15 10.21
C VAL A 288 -17.71 -8.82 8.80
N VAL A 289 -18.02 -9.68 7.84
CA VAL A 289 -17.63 -9.47 6.43
C VAL A 289 -18.79 -8.88 5.64
N LEU A 290 -18.61 -7.61 5.23
CA LEU A 290 -19.58 -6.84 4.46
C LEU A 290 -19.65 -7.29 3.00
N ASP A 291 -20.75 -6.95 2.33
CA ASP A 291 -20.90 -7.19 0.90
C ASP A 291 -19.85 -6.38 0.10
N LYS A 292 -19.26 -7.02 -0.91
CA LYS A 292 -18.26 -6.39 -1.77
C LYS A 292 -18.85 -5.52 -2.89
N HIS A 293 -20.13 -5.66 -3.22
CA HIS A 293 -20.76 -5.06 -4.41
C HIS A 293 -21.00 -3.56 -4.26
N PHE A 294 -21.26 -3.06 -3.05
CA PHE A 294 -21.44 -1.62 -2.85
C PHE A 294 -20.11 -0.85 -2.73
N PRO A 295 -20.03 0.40 -3.23
CA PRO A 295 -18.87 1.28 -3.07
C PRO A 295 -18.63 1.65 -1.61
N SER A 296 -17.36 1.68 -1.18
CA SER A 296 -17.01 2.02 0.21
C SER A 296 -17.45 3.42 0.62
N GLU A 297 -17.59 4.34 -0.33
CA GLU A 297 -18.09 5.71 -0.12
C GLU A 297 -19.55 5.74 0.38
N LEU A 298 -20.28 4.63 0.29
CA LEU A 298 -21.63 4.52 0.84
C LEU A 298 -21.64 4.13 2.33
N LEU A 299 -20.53 3.62 2.88
CA LEU A 299 -20.44 3.19 4.28
C LEU A 299 -20.97 4.22 5.30
N PRO A 300 -20.71 5.54 5.18
CA PRO A 300 -21.21 6.55 6.12
C PRO A 300 -22.74 6.59 6.20
N PHE A 301 -23.43 6.13 5.16
CA PHE A 301 -24.89 6.08 5.10
C PHE A 301 -25.45 4.73 5.54
N LEU A 302 -24.62 3.69 5.55
CA LEU A 302 -25.03 2.33 5.92
C LEU A 302 -24.80 2.02 7.40
N TYR A 303 -23.82 2.66 8.03
CA TYR A 303 -23.48 2.45 9.44
C TYR A 303 -23.66 3.74 10.23
N ASP A 304 -24.52 3.73 11.26
CA ASP A 304 -24.83 4.92 12.05
C ASP A 304 -23.76 5.24 13.12
N GLY A 305 -22.81 4.32 13.35
CA GLY A 305 -21.72 4.51 14.29
C GLY A 305 -20.46 5.08 13.65
N ARG A 306 -19.43 5.31 14.47
CA ARG A 306 -18.07 5.63 13.98
C ARG A 306 -17.15 4.43 14.19
N PHE A 307 -16.15 4.31 13.33
CA PHE A 307 -15.08 3.33 13.48
C PHE A 307 -14.04 3.82 14.49
N HIS A 308 -13.43 2.89 15.22
CA HIS A 308 -12.27 3.18 16.04
C HIS A 308 -11.07 3.49 15.16
N LYS A 309 -10.79 2.60 14.21
CA LYS A 309 -9.77 2.74 13.18
C LYS A 309 -10.31 2.26 11.84
N ILE A 310 -9.81 2.85 10.76
CA ILE A 310 -9.95 2.31 9.41
C ILE A 310 -8.55 1.95 8.91
N ILE A 311 -8.37 0.72 8.45
CA ILE A 311 -7.08 0.18 8.04
C ILE A 311 -7.15 -0.24 6.57
N THR A 312 -6.12 0.10 5.79
CA THR A 312 -5.97 -0.38 4.41
C THR A 312 -4.50 -0.55 4.01
N ILE A 313 -4.28 -1.38 2.99
CA ILE A 313 -3.05 -1.34 2.17
C ILE A 313 -3.41 -0.71 0.82
N GLY A 314 -3.04 0.55 0.59
CA GLY A 314 -3.14 1.21 -0.72
C GLY A 314 -4.54 1.34 -1.32
N SER A 315 -5.61 1.44 -0.50
CA SER A 315 -6.95 1.80 -1.00
C SER A 315 -7.13 3.31 -0.93
N THR A 316 -7.69 3.90 -1.99
CA THR A 316 -8.03 5.33 -2.04
C THR A 316 -9.37 5.64 -1.39
N ALA A 317 -10.25 4.63 -1.25
CA ALA A 317 -11.55 4.79 -0.60
C ALA A 317 -11.43 5.21 0.88
N ILE A 318 -10.28 4.96 1.52
CA ILE A 318 -10.03 5.38 2.89
C ILE A 318 -10.06 6.90 3.04
N ASP A 319 -9.64 7.64 2.01
CA ASP A 319 -9.58 9.11 2.02
C ASP A 319 -11.00 9.71 2.02
N ALA A 320 -12.03 8.92 1.66
CA ALA A 320 -13.41 9.37 1.74
C ALA A 320 -13.99 9.21 3.15
N LEU A 321 -13.41 8.35 4.00
CA LEU A 321 -13.98 7.94 5.30
C LEU A 321 -13.28 8.59 6.49
N GLU A 322 -12.56 9.68 6.28
CA GLU A 322 -11.79 10.36 7.33
C GLU A 322 -12.67 10.86 8.49
N GLU A 323 -13.88 11.33 8.19
CA GLU A 323 -14.82 11.81 9.19
C GLU A 323 -15.49 10.66 9.99
N ASP A 324 -15.46 9.43 9.46
CA ASP A 324 -16.15 8.26 10.04
C ASP A 324 -15.30 7.50 11.05
N THR A 325 -14.06 7.92 11.28
CA THR A 325 -13.10 7.23 12.16
C THR A 325 -12.41 8.18 13.14
N ARG A 326 -11.78 7.60 14.17
CA ARG A 326 -10.87 8.36 15.05
C ARG A 326 -9.44 8.35 14.51
N GLU A 327 -9.10 7.33 13.73
CA GLU A 327 -7.76 7.14 13.19
C GLU A 327 -7.80 6.38 11.86
N ILE A 328 -6.91 6.76 10.95
CA ILE A 328 -6.65 6.10 9.68
C ILE A 328 -5.26 5.47 9.73
N ILE A 329 -5.19 4.22 9.30
CA ILE A 329 -3.94 3.49 9.05
C ILE A 329 -3.92 3.12 7.56
N LYS A 330 -3.12 3.86 6.80
CA LYS A 330 -2.94 3.67 5.36
C LYS A 330 -1.51 3.24 5.10
N LEU A 331 -1.32 1.95 4.84
CA LEU A 331 -0.05 1.37 4.42
C LEU A 331 0.08 1.56 2.91
N GLU A 332 1.21 2.05 2.42
CA GLU A 332 1.41 2.34 1.00
C GLU A 332 1.49 1.07 0.15
N GLU A 333 1.36 1.26 -1.16
CA GLU A 333 1.54 0.18 -2.12
C GLU A 333 2.98 -0.36 -2.08
N GLY A 334 3.10 -1.69 -1.92
CA GLY A 334 4.38 -2.37 -1.78
C GLY A 334 4.75 -2.69 -0.34
N PHE A 335 3.98 -2.24 0.66
CA PHE A 335 4.12 -2.69 2.04
C PHE A 335 4.01 -4.22 2.17
N GLU A 336 3.29 -4.87 1.26
CA GLU A 336 3.17 -6.34 1.22
C GLU A 336 4.53 -7.04 1.06
N HIS A 337 5.53 -6.36 0.48
CA HIS A 337 6.90 -6.85 0.36
C HIS A 337 7.77 -6.59 1.60
N LYS A 338 7.27 -5.75 2.51
CA LYS A 338 7.92 -5.31 3.74
C LYS A 338 7.17 -5.74 4.99
N ILE A 339 6.11 -6.57 4.88
CA ILE A 339 5.31 -7.05 6.03
C ILE A 339 6.19 -7.64 7.12
N ASP A 340 7.23 -8.32 6.68
CA ASP A 340 8.22 -9.00 7.48
C ASP A 340 9.10 -8.09 8.34
N SER A 341 9.19 -6.81 7.98
CA SER A 341 9.88 -5.77 8.75
C SER A 341 9.14 -5.45 10.06
N VAL A 342 7.85 -5.80 10.17
CA VAL A 342 7.02 -5.55 11.36
C VAL A 342 7.69 -6.00 12.65
N PHE A 343 8.42 -7.10 12.63
CA PHE A 343 8.99 -7.68 13.83
C PHE A 343 10.09 -6.80 14.44
N GLU A 344 10.97 -6.24 13.60
CA GLU A 344 12.01 -5.30 14.00
C GLU A 344 11.39 -3.99 14.52
N TYR A 345 10.38 -3.46 13.83
CA TYR A 345 9.65 -2.26 14.28
C TYR A 345 8.96 -2.50 15.63
N ALA A 346 8.23 -3.60 15.79
CA ALA A 346 7.55 -3.96 17.03
C ALA A 346 8.53 -4.16 18.19
N ALA A 347 9.65 -4.85 17.95
CA ALA A 347 10.70 -5.04 18.95
C ALA A 347 11.32 -3.70 19.39
N ALA A 348 11.64 -2.82 18.44
CA ALA A 348 12.25 -1.52 18.73
C ALA A 348 11.30 -0.61 19.53
N VAL A 349 10.05 -0.46 19.07
CA VAL A 349 9.07 0.41 19.76
C VAL A 349 8.76 -0.11 21.16
N GLN A 350 8.66 -1.43 21.35
CA GLN A 350 8.46 -2.00 22.68
C GLN A 350 9.67 -1.81 23.59
N ALA A 351 10.89 -1.94 23.06
CA ALA A 351 12.11 -1.66 23.83
C ALA A 351 12.11 -0.20 24.32
N VAL A 352 11.71 0.74 23.46
CA VAL A 352 11.56 2.15 23.85
C VAL A 352 10.54 2.31 24.97
N LYS A 353 9.36 1.70 24.84
CA LYS A 353 8.29 1.80 25.85
C LYS A 353 8.72 1.32 27.23
N GLU A 354 9.43 0.21 27.30
CA GLU A 354 9.80 -0.40 28.57
C GLU A 354 11.03 0.25 29.20
N LEU A 355 12.02 0.63 28.39
CA LEU A 355 13.27 1.21 28.89
C LEU A 355 13.14 2.71 29.17
N TYR A 356 12.26 3.40 28.46
CA TYR A 356 12.04 4.85 28.57
C TYR A 356 10.54 5.18 28.71
N PRO A 357 9.88 4.75 29.79
CA PRO A 357 8.42 4.90 29.95
C PRO A 357 7.92 6.34 30.02
N GLU A 358 8.79 7.27 30.42
CA GLU A 358 8.52 8.71 30.55
C GLU A 358 9.01 9.51 29.33
N LEU A 359 9.43 8.84 28.26
CA LEU A 359 9.93 9.48 27.04
C LEU A 359 8.84 10.32 26.39
N LYS A 360 9.19 11.54 25.99
CA LYS A 360 8.29 12.45 25.30
C LYS A 360 8.53 12.46 23.79
N GLU A 361 7.53 12.94 23.04
CA GLU A 361 7.56 13.05 21.58
C GLU A 361 8.80 13.80 21.08
N GLU A 362 9.18 14.89 21.75
CA GLU A 362 10.34 15.72 21.37
C GLU A 362 11.71 15.08 21.64
N GLU A 363 11.76 13.97 22.37
CA GLU A 363 12.98 13.26 22.77
C GLU A 363 13.30 12.06 21.89
N ILE A 364 12.42 11.72 20.95
CA ILE A 364 12.58 10.60 20.03
C ILE A 364 12.41 11.03 18.57
N ALA A 365 13.17 10.41 17.68
CA ALA A 365 13.00 10.63 16.25
C ALA A 365 13.18 9.35 15.43
N ALA A 366 12.65 9.39 14.21
CA ALA A 366 12.80 8.35 13.20
C ALA A 366 13.77 8.82 12.10
N ALA A 367 14.59 7.90 11.59
CA ALA A 367 15.51 8.14 10.49
C ALA A 367 15.46 6.99 9.47
N GLY A 368 15.01 7.26 8.25
CA GLY A 368 14.91 6.25 7.19
C GLY A 368 13.87 5.15 7.47
N CYS A 369 12.97 5.36 8.43
CA CYS A 369 11.92 4.42 8.81
C CYS A 369 10.67 4.52 7.94
N LEU A 370 9.91 3.43 7.87
CA LEU A 370 8.59 3.36 7.25
C LEU A 370 7.56 4.06 8.15
N GLY A 371 7.35 5.37 7.94
CA GLY A 371 6.42 6.17 8.75
C GLY A 371 5.00 5.60 8.80
N GLU A 372 4.49 5.09 7.68
CA GLU A 372 3.16 4.43 7.60
C GLU A 372 2.96 3.24 8.55
N LEU A 373 4.04 2.57 8.94
CA LEU A 373 4.05 1.47 9.90
C LEU A 373 4.43 1.97 11.29
N LEU A 374 5.48 2.80 11.37
CA LEU A 374 6.05 3.26 12.63
C LEU A 374 5.09 4.16 13.40
N ASP A 375 4.45 5.12 12.73
CA ASP A 375 3.58 6.11 13.36
C ASP A 375 2.36 5.49 14.05
N PRO A 376 1.56 4.62 13.40
CA PRO A 376 0.46 3.95 14.09
C PRO A 376 0.95 3.00 15.19
N LEU A 377 2.07 2.30 14.99
CA LEU A 377 2.64 1.43 16.01
C LEU A 377 3.07 2.22 17.26
N CYS A 378 3.66 3.40 17.08
CA CYS A 378 4.06 4.26 18.18
C CYS A 378 2.86 4.91 18.86
N ARG A 379 1.82 5.30 18.12
CA ARG A 379 0.57 5.77 18.73
C ARG A 379 -0.05 4.71 19.64
N ASP A 380 -0.05 3.45 19.21
CA ASP A 380 -0.60 2.35 20.00
C ASP A 380 0.25 2.00 21.23
N VAL A 381 1.59 2.02 21.11
CA VAL A 381 2.49 1.54 22.17
C VAL A 381 3.01 2.68 23.07
N LEU A 382 3.40 3.81 22.47
CA LEU A 382 3.97 4.97 23.15
C LEU A 382 2.91 6.03 23.49
N GLY A 383 1.83 6.11 22.70
CA GLY A 383 0.77 7.11 22.85
C GLY A 383 0.91 8.34 21.95
N PHE A 384 1.94 8.38 21.09
CA PHE A 384 2.21 9.48 20.15
C PHE A 384 2.94 8.96 18.90
N ALA A 385 2.85 9.70 17.79
CA ALA A 385 3.63 9.42 16.57
C ALA A 385 5.04 10.01 16.72
N ILE A 386 6.03 9.45 16.02
CA ILE A 386 7.43 9.88 16.14
C ILE A 386 7.78 10.83 14.99
N PRO A 387 8.37 12.02 15.26
CA PRO A 387 8.79 12.92 14.20
C PRO A 387 10.00 12.39 13.42
N GLN A 388 10.16 12.85 12.17
CA GLN A 388 11.40 12.63 11.43
C GLN A 388 12.54 13.42 12.07
N ALA A 389 13.74 12.84 12.08
CA ALA A 389 14.88 13.47 12.70
C ALA A 389 15.33 14.74 11.97
N GLU A 390 15.44 15.82 12.74
CA GLU A 390 16.01 17.10 12.30
C GLU A 390 17.55 17.09 12.33
N GLU A 391 18.17 17.70 11.32
CA GLU A 391 19.63 17.84 11.24
C GLU A 391 20.18 18.70 12.38
N GLY A 392 21.26 18.23 13.03
CA GLY A 392 21.93 18.96 14.12
C GLY A 392 21.22 18.93 15.47
N ARG A 393 20.09 18.22 15.59
CA ARG A 393 19.39 18.01 16.86
C ARG A 393 19.84 16.72 17.54
N HIS A 394 19.97 16.79 18.88
CA HIS A 394 20.27 15.65 19.73
C HIS A 394 18.99 15.06 20.33
N TYR A 395 18.84 13.74 20.28
CA TYR A 395 17.67 13.03 20.80
C TYR A 395 18.04 12.07 21.95
N LYS A 396 17.06 11.65 22.74
CA LYS A 396 17.24 10.57 23.71
C LYS A 396 17.27 9.22 23.00
N VAL A 397 16.38 9.02 22.03
CA VAL A 397 16.31 7.79 21.24
C VAL A 397 16.15 8.13 19.76
N VAL A 398 16.84 7.40 18.88
CA VAL A 398 16.57 7.41 17.43
C VAL A 398 16.26 5.99 16.98
N LEU A 399 15.13 5.82 16.28
CA LEU A 399 14.85 4.61 15.50
C LEU A 399 15.37 4.81 14.09
N ALA A 400 16.27 3.94 13.65
CA ALA A 400 16.98 4.07 12.38
C ALA A 400 16.80 2.81 11.51
N ASP A 401 16.40 2.98 10.26
CA ASP A 401 16.25 1.86 9.31
C ASP A 401 17.04 2.05 8.02
N GLU A 402 16.43 2.24 6.85
CA GLU A 402 17.09 2.30 5.54
C GLU A 402 17.90 3.62 5.37
N ILE A 403 18.90 3.85 6.22
CA ILE A 403 19.70 5.08 6.30
C ILE A 403 20.58 5.24 5.06
N THR A 404 20.40 6.36 4.36
CA THR A 404 21.26 6.79 3.24
C THR A 404 22.21 7.95 3.61
N GLY A 405 21.91 8.66 4.70
CA GLY A 405 22.63 9.83 5.20
C GLY A 405 23.38 9.61 6.53
N PRO A 406 23.90 10.67 7.17
CA PRO A 406 24.38 10.58 8.55
C PRO A 406 23.22 10.26 9.49
N VAL A 407 23.49 9.38 10.46
CA VAL A 407 22.53 9.08 11.54
C VAL A 407 22.50 10.27 12.51
N PRO A 408 21.32 10.75 12.92
CA PRO A 408 21.20 11.82 13.91
C PRO A 408 21.91 11.49 15.23
N GLU A 409 22.32 12.53 15.96
CA GLU A 409 22.94 12.35 17.27
C GLU A 409 21.88 11.95 18.31
N ALA A 410 22.18 10.90 19.09
CA ALA A 410 21.32 10.46 20.17
C ALA A 410 22.09 9.73 21.28
N ASP A 411 21.51 9.71 22.49
CA ASP A 411 21.96 8.85 23.58
C ASP A 411 21.90 7.37 23.18
N VAL A 412 20.82 6.96 22.49
CA VAL A 412 20.57 5.60 22.01
C VAL A 412 20.08 5.63 20.57
N VAL A 413 20.66 4.79 19.71
CA VAL A 413 20.17 4.54 18.35
C VAL A 413 19.82 3.06 18.20
N LEU A 414 18.58 2.77 17.84
CA LEU A 414 18.11 1.42 17.49
C LEU A 414 18.11 1.27 15.97
N TYR A 415 19.04 0.46 15.45
CA TYR A 415 19.13 0.11 14.05
C TYR A 415 18.29 -1.13 13.76
N LEU A 416 17.19 -0.94 13.03
CA LEU A 416 16.26 -2.00 12.65
C LEU A 416 16.82 -2.83 11.49
N ASN A 417 17.53 -2.19 10.55
CA ASN A 417 18.23 -2.84 9.45
C ASN A 417 17.35 -3.84 8.67
N THR A 418 16.13 -3.44 8.32
CA THR A 418 15.15 -4.34 7.70
C THR A 418 15.52 -4.73 6.26
N ALA A 419 16.33 -3.91 5.60
CA ALA A 419 16.98 -4.25 4.33
C ALA A 419 18.12 -5.29 4.47
N GLN A 420 18.55 -5.58 5.70
CA GLN A 420 19.61 -6.53 6.05
C GLN A 420 20.91 -6.26 5.29
N ASP A 421 21.30 -5.00 5.26
CA ASP A 421 22.41 -4.53 4.44
C ASP A 421 23.50 -3.85 5.27
N PHE A 422 23.21 -3.47 6.51
CA PHE A 422 24.14 -2.93 7.49
C PHE A 422 24.80 -1.61 7.03
N ARG A 423 24.19 -0.81 6.13
CA ARG A 423 24.77 0.47 5.64
C ARG A 423 25.17 1.44 6.75
N PHE A 424 24.46 1.39 7.88
CA PHE A 424 24.78 2.26 9.02
C PHE A 424 26.22 2.09 9.52
N ALA A 425 26.83 0.90 9.33
CA ALA A 425 28.18 0.61 9.78
C ALA A 425 29.28 1.13 8.84
N ASP A 426 28.95 1.52 7.59
CA ASP A 426 29.93 2.02 6.61
C ASP A 426 30.70 3.26 7.12
N ARG A 427 30.04 4.08 7.95
CA ARG A 427 30.61 5.31 8.52
C ARG A 427 31.22 5.12 9.91
N LYS A 428 30.89 4.02 10.58
CA LYS A 428 31.40 3.68 11.93
C LYS A 428 31.76 2.18 11.98
N PRO A 429 32.82 1.73 11.30
CA PRO A 429 33.24 0.31 11.28
C PRO A 429 33.34 -0.36 12.66
N ASP A 430 33.82 0.38 13.67
CA ASP A 430 34.01 -0.14 15.03
C ASP A 430 32.71 -0.22 15.85
N ILE A 431 31.55 0.16 15.28
CA ILE A 431 30.27 0.23 16.00
C ILE A 431 29.87 -1.14 16.56
N PHE A 432 30.09 -2.23 15.81
CA PHE A 432 29.73 -3.59 16.22
C PHE A 432 30.42 -4.04 17.52
N LYS A 433 31.60 -3.50 17.86
CA LYS A 433 32.25 -3.83 19.14
C LYS A 433 31.43 -3.34 20.34
N LYS A 434 30.76 -2.19 20.17
CA LYS A 434 30.11 -1.44 21.24
C LYS A 434 28.60 -1.63 21.29
N MET A 435 27.99 -2.13 20.22
CA MET A 435 26.54 -2.36 20.14
C MET A 435 26.04 -3.49 21.03
N ALA A 436 24.81 -3.31 21.53
CA ALA A 436 23.98 -4.38 22.04
C ALA A 436 23.19 -5.05 20.90
N LEU A 437 22.92 -6.34 21.04
CA LEU A 437 22.07 -7.10 20.13
C LEU A 437 20.78 -7.51 20.84
N ILE A 438 19.66 -7.15 20.24
CA ILE A 438 18.32 -7.56 20.65
C ILE A 438 17.82 -8.53 19.57
N GLY A 439 17.95 -9.84 19.82
CA GLY A 439 17.48 -10.82 18.86
C GLY A 439 15.97 -10.92 18.88
N VAL A 440 15.39 -11.22 17.73
CA VAL A 440 13.96 -11.29 17.49
C VAL A 440 13.69 -12.64 16.82
N SER A 441 12.99 -13.54 17.51
CA SER A 441 12.69 -14.89 17.05
C SER A 441 11.18 -15.05 16.90
N VAL A 442 10.73 -15.26 15.67
CA VAL A 442 9.33 -15.50 15.33
C VAL A 442 9.14 -16.98 15.07
N ARG A 443 8.17 -17.58 15.75
CA ARG A 443 7.85 -19.00 15.67
C ARG A 443 6.37 -19.20 15.47
N SER A 444 6.05 -20.32 14.86
CA SER A 444 4.68 -20.78 14.80
C SER A 444 4.20 -21.28 16.16
N ILE A 445 2.96 -20.94 16.50
CA ILE A 445 2.25 -21.50 17.67
C ILE A 445 1.65 -22.88 17.34
N SER A 446 1.43 -23.24 16.05
CA SER A 446 0.78 -24.50 15.65
C SER A 446 1.26 -25.07 14.30
N GLY A 447 0.89 -26.32 13.97
CA GLY A 447 1.24 -26.92 12.67
C GLY A 447 0.65 -26.20 11.44
N ASP A 448 -0.32 -25.29 11.65
CA ASP A 448 -1.10 -24.61 10.62
C ASP A 448 -0.66 -23.14 10.38
N SER A 449 0.53 -22.73 10.82
CA SER A 449 0.98 -21.34 10.62
C SER A 449 1.10 -20.95 9.16
N LEU A 450 0.77 -19.68 8.91
CA LEU A 450 0.81 -19.11 7.57
C LEU A 450 2.23 -18.84 7.07
N GLU A 451 3.22 -18.84 7.96
CA GLU A 451 4.63 -18.62 7.61
C GLU A 451 5.61 -19.54 8.39
N LYS A 452 6.86 -19.58 7.93
CA LYS A 452 7.98 -20.29 8.56
C LYS A 452 8.59 -19.44 9.68
N ALA A 453 9.25 -20.10 10.63
CA ALA A 453 10.02 -19.43 11.66
C ALA A 453 11.06 -18.47 11.05
N LYS A 454 11.22 -17.30 11.67
CA LYS A 454 12.12 -16.23 11.23
C LYS A 454 12.93 -15.75 12.41
N ASP A 455 14.23 -15.58 12.22
CA ASP A 455 15.09 -14.92 13.21
C ASP A 455 15.68 -13.66 12.57
N THR A 456 15.66 -12.57 13.32
CA THR A 456 16.22 -11.26 12.96
C THR A 456 16.76 -10.58 14.22
N ALA A 457 17.26 -9.35 14.12
CA ALA A 457 17.76 -8.62 15.27
C ALA A 457 17.67 -7.10 15.09
N VAL A 458 17.44 -6.41 16.19
CA VAL A 458 17.67 -4.96 16.31
C VAL A 458 19.04 -4.75 16.95
N LEU A 459 19.86 -3.91 16.32
CA LEU A 459 21.19 -3.56 16.83
C LEU A 459 21.13 -2.19 17.50
N ALA A 460 21.65 -2.06 18.71
CA ALA A 460 21.53 -0.82 19.47
C ALA A 460 22.91 -0.22 19.79
N ASP A 461 23.13 1.04 19.40
CA ASP A 461 24.27 1.86 19.84
C ASP A 461 23.81 2.74 20.99
N ALA A 462 24.54 2.72 22.10
CA ALA A 462 24.20 3.49 23.30
C ALA A 462 25.46 4.16 23.85
N VAL A 463 25.37 5.46 24.11
CA VAL A 463 26.47 6.28 24.64
C VAL A 463 26.79 5.88 26.08
N LYS A 464 25.76 5.57 26.88
CA LYS A 464 25.90 5.18 28.29
C LYS A 464 25.91 3.66 28.43
N GLU A 465 26.81 3.17 29.27
CA GLU A 465 26.92 1.74 29.58
C GLU A 465 25.63 1.18 30.21
N GLU A 466 24.97 1.96 31.06
CA GLU A 466 23.71 1.58 31.71
C GLU A 466 22.58 1.34 30.69
N ASP A 467 22.45 2.22 29.70
CA ASP A 467 21.49 2.06 28.60
C ASP A 467 21.80 0.78 27.80
N ARG A 468 23.09 0.53 27.51
CA ARG A 468 23.52 -0.69 26.81
C ARG A 468 23.17 -1.96 27.59
N GLU A 469 23.49 -2.01 28.88
CA GLU A 469 23.16 -3.17 29.73
C GLU A 469 21.64 -3.38 29.84
N ALA A 470 20.86 -2.30 29.88
CA ALA A 470 19.40 -2.38 29.90
C ALA A 470 18.86 -3.01 28.61
N LEU A 471 19.37 -2.56 27.45
CA LEU A 471 19.04 -3.14 26.13
C LEU A 471 19.44 -4.62 26.03
N GLU A 472 20.59 -5.02 26.59
CA GLU A 472 21.01 -6.43 26.61
C GLU A 472 20.11 -7.31 27.50
N ARG A 473 19.46 -6.73 28.50
CA ARG A 473 18.55 -7.43 29.43
C ARG A 473 17.08 -7.33 29.01
N PHE A 474 16.72 -6.47 28.07
CA PHE A 474 15.36 -6.32 27.56
C PHE A 474 14.81 -7.65 27.03
N ARG A 475 13.60 -8.02 27.45
CA ARG A 475 12.90 -9.24 27.05
C ARG A 475 11.44 -8.92 26.83
N PHE A 476 10.89 -9.37 25.72
CA PHE A 476 9.49 -9.14 25.38
C PHE A 476 8.93 -10.29 24.56
N GLN A 477 7.67 -10.62 24.76
CA GLN A 477 6.96 -11.61 23.95
C GLN A 477 5.66 -11.00 23.43
N LYS A 478 5.37 -11.23 22.15
CA LYS A 478 4.10 -10.83 21.51
C LYS A 478 3.50 -11.99 20.74
N GLU A 479 2.21 -12.21 20.94
CA GLU A 479 1.43 -13.15 20.14
C GLU A 479 0.69 -12.42 19.02
N PHE A 480 0.75 -12.99 17.82
CA PHE A 480 -0.02 -12.60 16.64
C PHE A 480 -1.05 -13.72 16.42
N SER A 481 -2.15 -13.62 17.15
CA SER A 481 -3.15 -14.68 17.28
C SER A 481 -3.79 -15.09 15.97
N ARG A 482 -4.15 -14.13 15.11
CA ARG A 482 -4.77 -14.40 13.80
C ARG A 482 -3.75 -14.96 12.81
N ALA A 483 -2.49 -14.55 12.90
CA ALA A 483 -1.41 -15.09 12.08
C ALA A 483 -0.90 -16.46 12.58
N GLY A 484 -1.20 -16.82 13.83
CA GLY A 484 -0.72 -18.04 14.48
C GLY A 484 0.78 -17.99 14.82
N LEU A 485 1.32 -16.82 15.12
CA LEU A 485 2.74 -16.60 15.38
C LEU A 485 3.00 -16.06 16.79
N VAL A 486 4.15 -16.40 17.35
CA VAL A 486 4.71 -15.80 18.57
C VAL A 486 6.07 -15.20 18.25
N MET A 487 6.29 -13.96 18.68
CA MET A 487 7.55 -13.25 18.58
C MET A 487 8.18 -13.15 19.97
N ASP A 488 9.39 -13.69 20.10
CA ASP A 488 10.22 -13.62 21.29
C ASP A 488 11.40 -12.68 21.04
N VAL A 489 11.54 -11.67 21.89
CA VAL A 489 12.54 -10.63 21.77
C VAL A 489 13.51 -10.70 22.94
N GLY A 490 14.80 -10.72 22.63
CA GLY A 490 15.90 -10.61 23.58
C GLY A 490 16.28 -11.91 24.31
N TYR A 491 15.53 -13.01 24.21
CA TYR A 491 15.72 -14.27 24.95
C TYR A 491 17.00 -15.06 24.62
N GLU A 492 18.00 -14.45 23.99
CA GLU A 492 19.34 -15.00 23.79
C GLU A 492 20.13 -15.10 25.09
N THR A 493 20.97 -16.13 25.15
CA THR A 493 22.10 -16.18 26.08
C THR A 493 23.16 -15.14 25.69
N ARG A 494 24.08 -14.83 26.61
CA ARG A 494 25.16 -13.88 26.35
C ARG A 494 26.01 -14.32 25.16
N GLU A 495 26.38 -15.60 25.11
CA GLU A 495 27.17 -16.19 24.03
C GLU A 495 26.42 -16.12 22.68
N GLU A 496 25.10 -16.35 22.65
CA GLU A 496 24.28 -16.21 21.44
C GLU A 496 24.23 -14.76 20.92
N LYS A 497 24.09 -13.77 21.81
CA LYS A 497 24.11 -12.34 21.43
C LYS A 497 25.45 -11.95 20.83
N GLU A 498 26.52 -12.38 21.48
CA GLU A 498 27.86 -12.09 21.00
C GLU A 498 28.16 -12.74 19.64
N TYR A 499 27.74 -13.98 19.45
CA TYR A 499 27.82 -14.66 18.16
C TYR A 499 27.05 -13.92 17.06
N GLY A 500 25.80 -13.53 17.33
CA GLY A 500 24.98 -12.78 16.37
C GLY A 500 25.61 -11.45 15.97
N LYS A 501 26.24 -10.75 16.93
CA LYS A 501 26.91 -9.48 16.70
C LYS A 501 28.14 -9.62 15.79
N ILE A 502 28.97 -10.63 16.03
CA ILE A 502 30.13 -10.92 15.18
C ILE A 502 29.67 -11.37 13.79
N MET A 503 28.57 -12.12 13.70
CA MET A 503 27.99 -12.54 12.42
C MET A 503 27.49 -11.34 11.61
N ALA A 504 26.81 -10.39 12.24
CA ALA A 504 26.40 -9.13 11.61
C ALA A 504 27.60 -8.36 11.05
N GLU A 505 28.70 -8.29 11.82
CA GLU A 505 29.94 -7.65 11.37
C GLU A 505 30.58 -8.38 10.17
N ILE A 506 30.60 -9.73 10.18
CA ILE A 506 31.08 -10.53 9.05
C ILE A 506 30.24 -10.26 7.80
N LEU A 507 28.91 -10.28 7.91
CA LEU A 507 28.00 -10.02 6.79
C LEU A 507 28.22 -8.63 6.21
N TRP A 508 28.36 -7.61 7.07
CA TRP A 508 28.68 -6.25 6.64
C TRP A 508 30.00 -6.18 5.85
N ILE A 509 31.08 -6.83 6.32
CA ILE A 509 32.36 -6.86 5.60
C ILE A 509 32.24 -7.60 4.26
N SER A 510 31.55 -8.75 4.25
CA SER A 510 31.32 -9.53 3.03
C SER A 510 30.59 -8.71 1.97
N ARG A 511 29.63 -7.87 2.38
CA ARG A 511 28.91 -6.96 1.47
C ARG A 511 29.84 -6.00 0.74
N LYS A 512 30.79 -5.37 1.46
CA LYS A 512 31.70 -4.38 0.87
C LYS A 512 32.52 -4.95 -0.28
N LYS A 513 32.80 -6.26 -0.24
CA LYS A 513 33.52 -6.98 -1.31
C LYS A 513 32.64 -7.21 -2.55
N GLU A 514 31.34 -7.41 -2.37
CA GLU A 514 30.35 -7.57 -3.45
C GLU A 514 29.82 -6.21 -3.91
N THR A 515 30.66 -5.40 -4.57
CA THR A 515 30.14 -4.28 -5.37
C THR A 515 29.28 -4.84 -6.50
N GLU A 516 27.98 -4.50 -6.49
CA GLU A 516 26.99 -4.58 -7.59
C GLU A 516 25.91 -5.70 -7.58
N GLN A 517 25.85 -6.62 -6.62
CA GLN A 517 24.67 -7.49 -6.48
C GLN A 517 23.77 -7.06 -5.32
N ASN A 518 22.54 -6.63 -5.64
CA ASN A 518 21.46 -6.29 -4.69
C ASN A 518 20.91 -7.55 -3.97
N GLY A 519 21.76 -8.31 -3.29
CA GLY A 519 21.37 -9.43 -2.44
C GLY A 519 21.09 -8.99 -1.01
N ARG A 520 20.04 -9.52 -0.37
CA ARG A 520 19.83 -9.40 1.08
C ARG A 520 20.85 -10.29 1.80
N LEU A 521 21.61 -9.73 2.74
CA LEU A 521 22.53 -10.49 3.59
C LEU A 521 21.81 -10.87 4.88
N CYS A 522 20.97 -11.90 4.79
CA CYS A 522 20.21 -12.35 5.94
C CYS A 522 21.14 -12.87 7.04
N LEU A 523 20.86 -12.47 8.28
CA LEU A 523 21.40 -13.20 9.42
C LEU A 523 20.99 -14.67 9.28
N PRO A 524 21.92 -15.62 9.47
CA PRO A 524 21.54 -17.02 9.46
C PRO A 524 20.53 -17.29 10.58
N PRO A 525 19.69 -18.33 10.46
CA PRO A 525 18.80 -18.75 11.53
C PRO A 525 19.54 -18.85 12.86
N ARG A 526 18.88 -18.46 13.95
CA ARG A 526 19.51 -18.33 15.26
C ARG A 526 20.14 -19.66 15.65
N ARG A 527 21.47 -19.65 15.79
CA ARG A 527 22.20 -20.80 16.33
C ARG A 527 21.89 -20.90 17.82
N ARG A 528 21.26 -22.00 18.22
CA ARG A 528 20.97 -22.29 19.63
C ARG A 528 22.15 -23.00 20.28
N ASN A 529 22.28 -22.83 21.60
CA ASN A 529 23.33 -23.48 22.40
C ASN A 529 24.75 -23.10 21.96
N VAL A 530 24.95 -21.83 21.59
CA VAL A 530 26.27 -21.31 21.24
C VAL A 530 27.19 -21.40 22.46
N SER A 531 28.34 -22.05 22.28
CA SER A 531 29.37 -22.13 23.33
C SER A 531 30.34 -20.95 23.25
N ARG A 532 31.14 -20.75 24.30
CA ARG A 532 32.25 -19.77 24.26
C ARG A 532 33.29 -20.08 23.19
N GLU A 533 33.50 -21.36 22.90
CA GLU A 533 34.43 -21.81 21.85
C GLU A 533 33.90 -21.42 20.46
N ASP A 534 32.59 -21.53 20.23
CA ASP A 534 31.96 -21.07 18.98
C ASP A 534 32.13 -19.56 18.77
N VAL A 535 31.95 -18.77 19.84
CA VAL A 535 32.17 -17.32 19.79
C VAL A 535 33.62 -17.01 19.43
N GLU A 536 34.57 -17.67 20.09
CA GLU A 536 36.00 -17.44 19.85
C GLU A 536 36.42 -17.84 18.43
N ALA A 537 35.93 -18.97 17.92
CA ALA A 537 36.14 -19.38 16.54
C ALA A 537 35.58 -18.35 15.54
N LEU A 538 34.39 -17.79 15.83
CA LEU A 538 33.79 -16.77 14.97
C LEU A 538 34.57 -15.44 15.03
N ARG A 539 35.10 -15.05 16.20
CA ARG A 539 36.01 -13.88 16.31
C ARG A 539 37.28 -14.07 15.49
N GLN A 540 37.87 -15.26 15.52
CA GLN A 540 39.04 -15.58 14.71
C GLN A 540 38.72 -15.46 13.22
N LEU A 541 37.58 -16.00 12.77
CA LEU A 541 37.12 -15.86 11.38
C LEU A 541 36.94 -14.38 11.01
N CYS A 542 36.23 -13.60 11.83
CA CYS A 542 36.04 -12.17 11.60
C CYS A 542 37.39 -11.43 11.50
N SER A 543 38.36 -11.75 12.37
CA SER A 543 39.70 -11.16 12.31
C SER A 543 40.45 -11.51 11.03
N VAL A 544 40.31 -12.73 10.50
CA VAL A 544 40.92 -13.13 9.21
C VAL A 544 40.28 -12.33 8.08
N ILE A 545 38.94 -12.24 8.04
CA ILE A 545 38.20 -11.52 7.00
C ILE A 545 38.59 -10.03 6.96
N LYS A 546 38.73 -9.39 8.13
CA LYS A 546 39.20 -7.99 8.22
C LYS A 546 40.61 -7.79 7.68
N LYS A 547 41.53 -8.71 8.02
CA LYS A 547 42.91 -8.64 7.49
C LYS A 547 42.93 -8.78 5.97
N GLU A 548 42.10 -9.66 5.41
CA GLU A 548 41.96 -9.81 3.96
C GLU A 548 41.43 -8.52 3.31
N GLU A 549 40.44 -7.86 3.91
CA GLU A 549 39.89 -6.57 3.44
C GLU A 549 40.97 -5.47 3.46
N GLU A 550 41.71 -5.33 4.58
CA GLU A 550 42.83 -4.38 4.68
C GLU A 550 43.92 -4.66 3.64
N THR A 551 44.20 -5.93 3.33
CA THR A 551 45.16 -6.27 2.27
C THR A 551 44.64 -5.95 0.87
N ASP A 552 43.35 -6.15 0.59
CA ASP A 552 42.73 -5.88 -0.71
C ASP A 552 42.61 -4.35 -0.97
N GLU A 553 42.25 -3.56 0.04
CA GLU A 553 42.31 -2.09 -0.02
C GLU A 553 43.73 -1.57 -0.26
N ASN A 554 44.74 -2.16 0.39
CA ASN A 554 46.14 -1.81 0.17
C ASN A 554 46.66 -2.22 -1.22
N HIS A 555 46.06 -3.21 -1.88
CA HIS A 555 46.38 -3.59 -3.26
C HIS A 555 45.57 -2.77 -4.30
N ARG A 556 44.57 -2.00 -3.88
CA ARG A 556 43.75 -1.13 -4.74
C ARG A 556 44.36 0.25 -5.07
N ILE A 557 45.60 0.56 -4.69
CA ILE A 557 46.26 1.83 -5.09
C ILE A 557 47.33 1.61 -6.19
N ARG A 558 46.91 1.80 -7.45
CA ARG A 558 47.51 2.66 -8.50
C ARG A 558 47.19 2.13 -9.91
N THR A 559 46.06 2.55 -10.45
CA THR A 559 46.03 3.03 -11.84
C THR A 559 45.67 4.51 -11.80
N ASN A 560 46.61 5.32 -11.33
CA ASN A 560 46.74 6.65 -11.91
C ASN A 560 47.21 6.41 -13.35
N GLU A 561 46.26 6.24 -14.28
CA GLU A 561 46.55 6.56 -15.67
C GLU A 561 46.42 8.07 -15.80
N THR A 562 47.60 8.67 -15.75
CA THR A 562 47.95 10.01 -16.20
C THR A 562 47.80 10.08 -17.72
N GLU A 563 47.31 11.24 -18.20
CA GLU A 563 47.08 11.70 -19.59
C GLU A 563 45.75 11.37 -20.28
#